data_AF-H3BZV1-F1
#
_entry.id   AF-H3BZV1-F1
#
_cell.length_a   1.000
_cell.length_b   1.000
_cell.length_c   1.000
_cell.angle_alpha   90.00
_cell.angle_beta   90.00
_cell.angle_gamma   90.00
#
_symmetry.space_group_name_H-M   'P 1'
#
loop_
_entity.id
_entity.type
_entity.pdbx_description
1 polymer ?
#
loop_
_entity_poly.entity_id
_entity_poly.type
_entity_poly.pdbx_seq_one_letter_code
_entity_poly.pdbx_strand_id
1 'polypeptide(L)' 'PEVLLGLPLTEAIDMWTLGCVVGTLFLREWLFRGENENDMMRCIVQLLGQPPKHV' A
#
# COMPACT_ATOMS: atom_id res chain seq x y z
N PRO A 1 -0.17 -0.15 -4.43
CA PRO A 1 -0.65 1.26 -4.48
C PRO A 1 -1.29 1.65 -5.83
N GLU A 2 -0.97 0.90 -6.88
CA GLU A 2 -1.41 1.02 -8.27
C GLU A 2 -2.94 1.15 -8.39
N VAL A 3 -3.69 0.40 -7.57
CA VAL A 3 -5.16 0.48 -7.51
C VAL A 3 -5.64 1.89 -7.12
N LEU A 4 -5.06 2.49 -6.09
CA LEU A 4 -5.39 3.85 -5.61
C LEU A 4 -4.99 4.93 -6.63
N LEU A 5 -4.01 4.63 -7.49
CA LEU A 5 -3.50 5.53 -8.51
C LEU A 5 -4.15 5.31 -9.89
N GLY A 6 -5.02 4.31 -10.04
CA GLY A 6 -5.61 3.95 -11.33
C GLY A 6 -4.61 3.46 -12.38
N LEU A 7 -3.47 2.89 -11.96
CA LEU A 7 -2.42 2.37 -12.84
C LEU A 7 -2.76 0.97 -13.36
N PRO A 8 -2.13 0.52 -14.46
CA PRO A 8 -2.31 -0.85 -14.96
C PRO A 8 -2.03 -1.90 -13.88
N LEU A 9 -2.97 -2.81 -13.72
CA LEU A 9 -2.87 -3.89 -12.74
C LEU A 9 -2.12 -5.07 -13.33
N THR A 10 -1.25 -5.67 -12.53
CA THR A 10 -0.49 -6.89 -12.83
C THR A 10 -0.58 -7.83 -11.64
N GLU A 11 0.00 -9.02 -11.74
CA GLU A 11 0.10 -9.98 -10.64
C GLU A 11 0.86 -9.41 -9.42
N ALA A 12 1.57 -8.29 -9.58
CA ALA A 12 2.23 -7.58 -8.47
C ALA A 12 1.24 -7.11 -7.38
N ILE A 13 -0.05 -6.95 -7.71
CA ILE A 13 -1.09 -6.59 -6.71
C ILE A 13 -1.27 -7.68 -5.65
N ASP A 14 -1.09 -8.94 -6.03
CA ASP A 14 -1.22 -10.07 -5.12
C ASP A 14 -0.05 -10.09 -4.13
N MET A 15 1.15 -9.77 -4.61
CA MET A 15 2.34 -9.63 -3.77
C MET A 15 2.23 -8.44 -2.82
N TRP A 16 1.64 -7.32 -3.26
CA TRP A 16 1.33 -6.19 -2.38
C TRP A 16 0.35 -6.59 -1.27
N THR A 17 -0.71 -7.30 -1.63
CA THR A 17 -1.73 -7.78 -0.67
C THR A 17 -1.13 -8.77 0.32
N LEU A 18 -0.30 -9.71 -0.15
CA LEU A 18 0.43 -10.65 0.69
C LEU A 18 1.32 -9.91 1.69
N GLY A 19 2.07 -8.90 1.25
CA GLY A 19 2.90 -8.07 2.13
C GLY A 19 2.08 -7.35 3.21
N CYS A 20 0.92 -6.80 2.85
CA CYS A 20 -0.01 -6.18 3.80
C CYS A 20 -0.51 -7.17 4.86
N VAL A 21 -0.89 -8.38 4.44
CA VAL A 21 -1.35 -9.45 5.35
C VAL A 21 -0.22 -9.88 6.29
N VAL A 22 0.96 -10.19 5.76
CA VAL A 22 2.12 -10.61 6.56
C VAL A 22 2.52 -9.53 7.57
N GLY A 23 2.61 -8.26 7.14
CA GLY A 23 2.92 -7.15 8.03
C GLY A 23 1.87 -6.95 9.11
N THR A 24 0.58 -7.08 8.76
CA THR A 24 -0.52 -6.99 9.73
C THR A 24 -0.47 -8.10 10.78
N LEU A 25 -0.17 -9.33 10.36
CA LEU A 25 0.00 -10.47 11.28
C LEU A 25 1.19 -10.28 12.22
N PHE A 26 2.31 -9.76 11.69
CA PHE A 26 3.51 -9.50 12.47
C PHE A 26 3.30 -8.39 13.52
N LEU A 27 2.67 -7.29 13.12
CA LEU A 27 2.39 -6.15 14.01
C LEU A 27 1.20 -6.40 14.96
N ARG A 28 0.37 -7.40 14.65
CA ARG A 28 -0.93 -7.68 15.30
C ARG A 28 -1.92 -6.50 15.20
N GLU A 29 -1.73 -5.67 14.18
CA GLU A 29 -2.50 -4.47 13.89
C GLU A 29 -2.44 -4.19 12.38
N TRP A 30 -3.43 -3.49 11.82
CA TRP A 30 -3.44 -3.07 10.42
C TRP A 30 -2.17 -2.32 10.02
N LEU A 31 -1.44 -2.86 9.03
CA LEU A 31 -0.20 -2.27 8.51
C LEU A 31 -0.42 -0.85 7.95
N PHE A 32 -1.56 -0.62 7.31
CA PHE A 32 -1.99 0.69 6.81
C PHE A 32 -3.41 0.97 7.29
N ARG A 33 -3.62 2.08 8.01
CA ARG A 33 -4.93 2.54 8.48
C ARG A 33 -5.34 3.82 7.77
N GLY A 34 -6.02 3.70 6.64
CA GLY A 34 -6.61 4.84 5.94
C GLY A 34 -8.13 4.80 6.03
N GLU A 35 -8.77 5.94 6.37
CA GLU A 35 -10.23 6.08 6.39
C GLU A 35 -10.82 6.35 5.00
N ASN A 36 -9.99 6.82 4.08
CA ASN A 36 -10.29 7.06 2.66
C ASN A 36 -9.03 6.85 1.83
N GLU A 37 -9.16 6.95 0.49
CA GLU A 37 -8.06 6.71 -0.45
C GLU A 37 -6.85 7.64 -0.24
N ASN A 38 -7.10 8.92 0.08
CA ASN A 38 -6.04 9.89 0.33
C ASN A 38 -5.27 9.57 1.61
N ASP A 39 -5.98 9.21 2.69
CA ASP A 39 -5.35 8.85 3.95
C ASP A 39 -4.60 7.52 3.83
N MET A 40 -5.14 6.55 3.08
CA MET A 40 -4.42 5.33 2.77
C MET A 40 -3.11 5.62 2.01
N MET A 41 -3.14 6.48 1.00
CA MET A 41 -1.92 6.90 0.29
C MET A 41 -0.92 7.63 1.21
N ARG A 42 -1.40 8.46 2.14
CA ARG A 42 -0.54 9.11 3.14
C ARG A 42 0.14 8.09 4.04
N CYS A 43 -0.59 7.10 4.55
CA CYS A 43 -0.01 6.03 5.38
C CYS A 43 1.07 5.25 4.61
N ILE A 44 0.81 4.91 3.35
CA ILE A 44 1.77 4.21 2.50
C ILE A 44 3.05 5.04 2.34
N VAL A 45 2.92 6.33 2.01
CA VAL A 45 4.08 7.23 1.80
C VAL A 45 4.84 7.50 3.10
N GLN A 46 4.15 7.60 4.24
CA GLN A 46 4.80 7.77 5.55
C GLN A 46 5.68 6.58 5.92
N LEU A 47 5.23 5.36 5.59
CA LEU A 47 5.95 4.13 5.94
C LEU A 47 7.03 3.76 4.90
N LEU A 48 6.71 3.87 3.61
CA LEU A 48 7.56 3.36 2.51
C LEU A 48 8.29 4.47 1.74
N GLY A 49 7.99 5.73 2.03
CA GLY A 49 8.52 6.88 1.30
C GLY A 49 7.70 7.25 0.05
N GLN A 50 8.12 8.33 -0.61
CA GLN A 50 7.49 8.77 -1.85
C GLN A 50 7.76 7.76 -2.98
N PRO A 51 6.76 7.42 -3.80
CA PRO A 51 7.02 6.64 -5.01
C PRO A 51 8.01 7.38 -5.92
N PRO A 52 8.83 6.66 -6.69
CA PRO A 52 9.77 7.29 -7.61
C PRO A 52 9.01 8.19 -8.60
N LYS A 53 9.58 9.35 -8.90
CA LYS A 53 8.98 10.34 -9.82
C LYS A 53 8.87 9.84 -11.27
N HIS A 54 9.45 8.68 -11.57
CA HIS A 54 9.54 8.10 -12.91
C HIS A 54 9.17 6.62 -12.78
N VAL A 55 7.96 6.30 -13.18
CA VAL A 55 7.44 4.94 -13.40
C VAL A 55 6.59 4.99 -14.66
#